data_AF-A0A2E9NN66-F1
#
_entry.id   AF-A0A2E9NN66-F1
#
_cell.length_a   1.000
_cell.length_b   1.000
_cell.length_c   1.000
_cell.angle_alpha   90.00
_cell.angle_beta   90.00
_cell.angle_gamma   90.00
#
_symmetry.space_group_name_H-M   'P 1'
#
loop_
_entity.id
_entity.type
_entity.pdbx_description
1 polymer ?
#
loop_
_entity_poly.entity_id
_entity_poly.type
_entity_poly.pdbx_seq_one_letter_code
_entity_poly.pdbx_strand_id
1 'polypeptide(L)'
;MASGQRAAFIVPEHVLVHPGELVFYLGLGLLAGVVGCLTIWSLYRMEHLFEVAPLPFALKPIIGGLSLGAIGYFMPEVYGVGYETVSAVLQQNAEFTTILLLIFLKIFATSLTLSAGGSGGVFAPSLFIGAMLGGAYGWIVNDWFPAMSAGYGAYALVGMAAVFAATSRATFTAIVILFEMTLDYSIILPLMFVCVIADQVAVAILKDTTIYSVKLKRKGLAFANDLGINVLSVTPIKNVMNDDVEVLHVDMTLAQAHEVTERQGHHVYPAIGGKGVLAGVVRPAELARSIKRDGSEGRVADLVQAAPIVAHPDETVMTALRRIGDEPDPHVVVVDRWDRKLLGIVTPTDMLRLSSRES
;
A
#
# COMPACT_ATOMS: atom_id res chain seq x y z
N MET A 1 -4.63 34.42 22.82
CA MET A 1 -3.72 33.64 23.69
C MET A 1 -3.41 32.34 22.98
N ALA A 2 -2.14 32.09 22.65
CA ALA A 2 -1.70 30.99 21.80
C ALA A 2 -1.84 29.63 22.49
N SER A 3 -2.72 28.75 21.98
CA SER A 3 -2.99 27.41 22.52
C SER A 3 -2.04 26.32 21.97
N GLY A 4 -0.83 26.69 21.54
CA GLY A 4 0.04 25.82 20.74
C GLY A 4 1.30 25.28 21.43
N GLN A 5 1.48 25.48 22.74
CA GLN A 5 2.74 25.18 23.43
C GLN A 5 2.65 24.14 24.56
N ARG A 6 1.52 23.43 24.72
CA ARG A 6 1.43 22.36 25.72
C ARG A 6 1.52 21.00 25.04
N ALA A 7 2.50 20.22 25.48
CA ALA A 7 2.63 18.80 25.16
C ALA A 7 1.29 18.09 25.41
N ALA A 8 0.91 17.16 24.53
CA ALA A 8 -0.33 16.41 24.64
C ALA A 8 -0.34 15.51 25.89
N PHE A 9 0.85 15.09 26.34
CA PHE A 9 1.04 14.36 27.59
C PHE A 9 2.08 15.05 28.46
N ILE A 10 1.77 15.17 29.75
CA ILE A 10 2.74 15.54 30.76
C ILE A 10 3.43 14.25 31.19
N VAL A 11 4.71 14.13 30.86
CA VAL A 11 5.53 12.96 31.18
C VAL A 11 6.50 13.36 32.29
N PRO A 12 6.67 12.54 33.34
CA PRO A 12 7.79 12.72 34.26
C PRO A 12 9.12 12.72 33.48
N GLU A 13 10.13 13.47 33.93
CA GLU A 13 11.47 13.37 33.35
C GLU A 13 11.98 11.94 33.56
N HIS A 14 12.26 11.22 32.46
CA HIS A 14 12.88 9.90 32.54
C HIS A 14 14.22 9.91 31.82
N VAL A 15 15.27 9.67 32.57
CA VAL A 15 16.61 9.42 32.04
C VAL A 15 16.83 7.91 32.03
N LEU A 16 17.49 7.40 31.00
CA LEU A 16 18.03 6.04 30.98
C LEU A 16 18.80 5.79 32.28
N VAL A 17 18.32 4.86 33.10
CA VAL A 17 18.87 4.65 34.45
C VAL A 17 20.15 3.83 34.37
N HIS A 18 20.19 2.85 33.46
CA HIS A 18 21.32 1.94 33.29
C HIS A 18 21.42 1.43 31.83
N PRO A 19 22.62 1.24 31.24
CA PRO A 19 22.75 0.71 29.88
C PRO A 19 22.09 -0.67 29.66
N GLY A 20 22.02 -1.48 30.73
CA GLY A 20 21.33 -2.77 30.73
C GLY A 20 19.80 -2.67 30.54
N GLU A 21 19.21 -1.48 30.72
CA GLU A 21 17.79 -1.23 30.50
C GLU A 21 17.38 -1.47 29.03
N LEU A 22 18.34 -1.37 28.09
CA LEU A 22 18.14 -1.69 26.68
C LEU A 22 17.65 -3.13 26.45
N VAL A 23 18.00 -4.08 27.33
CA VAL A 23 17.51 -5.46 27.24
C VAL A 23 16.00 -5.52 27.52
N PHE A 24 15.51 -4.71 28.45
CA PHE A 24 14.07 -4.62 28.72
C PHE A 24 13.35 -3.93 27.57
N TYR A 25 13.94 -2.88 27.00
CA TYR A 25 13.39 -2.24 25.80
C TYR A 25 13.36 -3.17 24.59
N LEU A 26 14.34 -4.06 24.42
CA LEU A 26 14.28 -5.11 23.40
C LEU A 26 13.06 -6.02 23.62
N GLY A 27 12.83 -6.47 24.85
CA GLY A 27 11.67 -7.28 25.21
C GLY A 27 10.34 -6.57 24.92
N LEU A 28 10.25 -5.28 25.27
CA LEU A 28 9.09 -4.45 24.95
C LEU A 28 8.86 -4.36 23.44
N GLY A 29 9.92 -4.19 22.64
CA GLY A 29 9.81 -4.11 21.18
C GLY A 29 9.27 -5.38 20.56
N LEU A 30 9.76 -6.53 21.03
CA LEU A 30 9.26 -7.84 20.58
C LEU A 30 7.76 -7.99 20.89
N LEU A 31 7.34 -7.68 22.11
CA LEU A 31 5.94 -7.75 22.51
C LEU A 31 5.07 -6.73 21.75
N ALA A 32 5.55 -5.50 21.56
CA ALA A 32 4.83 -4.47 20.82
C ALA A 32 4.59 -4.85 19.37
N GLY A 33 5.56 -5.50 18.72
CA GLY A 33 5.39 -6.08 17.38
C GLY A 33 4.28 -7.13 17.35
N VAL A 34 4.29 -8.08 18.29
CA VAL A 34 3.26 -9.12 18.40
C VAL A 34 1.87 -8.53 18.67
N VAL A 35 1.76 -7.57 19.59
CA VAL A 35 0.49 -6.89 19.89
C VAL A 35 0.00 -6.05 18.71
N GLY A 36 0.90 -5.43 17.96
CA GLY A 36 0.58 -4.77 16.70
C GLY A 36 -0.03 -5.75 15.69
N CYS A 37 0.58 -6.94 15.54
CA CYS A 37 0.04 -8.01 14.69
C CYS A 37 -1.33 -8.50 15.18
N LEU A 38 -1.49 -8.69 16.48
CA LEU A 38 -2.76 -9.08 17.09
C LEU A 38 -3.86 -8.04 16.80
N THR A 39 -3.53 -6.75 16.86
CA THR A 39 -4.46 -5.66 16.56
C THR A 39 -4.93 -5.72 15.11
N ILE A 40 -3.99 -5.92 14.18
CA ILE A 40 -4.27 -6.07 12.75
C ILE A 40 -5.13 -7.30 12.49
N TRP A 41 -4.77 -8.45 13.06
CA TRP A 41 -5.53 -9.70 12.90
C TRP A 41 -6.94 -9.61 13.49
N SER A 42 -7.08 -9.03 14.68
CA SER A 42 -8.38 -8.83 15.31
C SER A 42 -9.29 -7.97 14.43
N LEU A 43 -8.77 -6.86 13.89
CA LEU A 43 -9.52 -5.99 12.99
C LEU A 43 -10.00 -6.78 11.77
N TYR A 44 -9.12 -7.49 11.07
CA TYR A 44 -9.52 -8.23 9.87
C TYR A 44 -10.45 -9.40 10.14
N ARG A 45 -10.28 -10.07 11.28
CA ARG A 45 -11.15 -11.16 11.67
C ARG A 45 -12.56 -10.64 11.92
N MET A 46 -12.70 -9.49 12.58
CA MET A 46 -13.98 -8.83 12.80
C MET A 46 -14.56 -8.30 11.49
N GLU A 47 -13.77 -7.65 10.63
CA GLU A 47 -14.25 -7.15 9.33
C GLU A 47 -14.81 -8.31 8.50
N HIS A 48 -14.08 -9.42 8.42
CA HIS A 48 -14.53 -10.62 7.72
C HIS A 48 -15.81 -11.19 8.32
N LEU A 49 -15.93 -11.25 9.66
CA LEU A 49 -17.14 -11.74 10.33
C LEU A 49 -18.36 -10.89 10.00
N PHE A 50 -18.23 -9.55 10.00
CA PHE A 50 -19.30 -8.64 9.63
C PHE A 50 -19.61 -8.64 8.13
N GLU A 51 -18.63 -8.92 7.26
CA GLU A 51 -18.83 -9.08 5.83
C GLU A 51 -19.65 -10.33 5.48
N VAL A 52 -19.31 -11.50 6.05
CA VAL A 52 -19.98 -12.78 5.74
C VAL A 52 -21.27 -12.99 6.51
N ALA A 53 -21.50 -12.24 7.59
CA ALA A 53 -22.74 -12.34 8.36
C ALA A 53 -23.94 -11.97 7.47
N PRO A 54 -25.00 -12.80 7.43
CA PRO A 54 -26.23 -12.55 6.65
C PRO A 54 -27.11 -11.50 7.35
N LEU A 55 -26.52 -10.35 7.68
CA LEU A 55 -27.16 -9.25 8.39
C LEU A 55 -27.47 -8.10 7.41
N PRO A 56 -28.71 -7.57 7.42
CA PRO A 56 -29.04 -6.31 6.76
C PRO A 56 -28.06 -5.20 7.12
N PHE A 57 -27.76 -4.33 6.14
CA PHE A 57 -26.78 -3.26 6.29
C PHE A 57 -27.01 -2.39 7.55
N ALA A 58 -28.27 -2.07 7.86
CA ALA A 58 -28.64 -1.26 9.02
C ALA A 58 -28.43 -1.95 10.39
N LEU A 59 -28.42 -3.29 10.44
CA LEU A 59 -28.26 -4.02 11.71
C LEU A 59 -26.80 -4.09 12.17
N LYS A 60 -25.84 -4.00 11.24
CA LYS A 60 -24.41 -4.02 11.56
C LYS A 60 -24.00 -2.89 12.54
N PRO A 61 -24.31 -1.60 12.30
CA PRO A 61 -23.98 -0.54 13.23
C PRO A 61 -24.77 -0.63 14.56
N ILE A 62 -26.00 -1.18 14.55
CA ILE A 62 -26.78 -1.38 15.78
C ILE A 62 -26.08 -2.39 16.68
N ILE A 63 -25.66 -3.54 16.14
CA ILE A 63 -24.95 -4.57 16.90
C ILE A 63 -23.60 -4.04 17.39
N GLY A 64 -22.85 -3.34 16.54
CA GLY A 64 -21.58 -2.72 16.93
C GLY A 64 -21.76 -1.71 18.07
N GLY A 65 -22.73 -0.82 17.95
CA GLY A 65 -23.04 0.20 18.94
C GLY A 65 -23.52 -0.39 20.28
N LEU A 66 -24.43 -1.37 20.25
CA LEU A 66 -24.90 -2.04 21.47
C LEU A 66 -23.76 -2.80 22.17
N SER A 67 -22.93 -3.49 21.40
CA SER A 67 -21.80 -4.25 21.95
C SER A 67 -20.74 -3.32 22.54
N LEU A 68 -20.41 -2.21 21.84
CA LEU A 68 -19.51 -1.19 22.37
C LEU A 68 -20.10 -0.50 23.61
N GLY A 69 -21.40 -0.24 23.61
CA GLY A 69 -22.14 0.32 24.75
C GLY A 69 -22.09 -0.59 25.98
N ALA A 70 -22.26 -1.89 25.78
CA ALA A 70 -22.13 -2.88 26.85
C ALA A 70 -20.70 -2.94 27.40
N ILE A 71 -19.68 -2.94 26.53
CA ILE A 71 -18.27 -2.91 26.93
C ILE A 71 -17.98 -1.67 27.78
N GLY A 72 -18.36 -0.49 27.30
CA GLY A 72 -18.06 0.75 28.01
C GLY A 72 -18.93 1.02 29.23
N TYR A 73 -20.04 0.29 29.41
CA TYR A 73 -20.78 0.30 30.68
C TYR A 73 -19.96 -0.33 31.82
N PHE A 74 -19.23 -1.42 31.53
CA PHE A 74 -18.38 -2.09 32.52
C PHE A 74 -16.97 -1.48 32.63
N MET A 75 -16.44 -0.96 31.51
CA MET A 75 -15.08 -0.39 31.41
C MET A 75 -15.13 0.94 30.64
N PRO A 76 -15.50 2.05 31.32
CA PRO A 76 -15.68 3.36 30.69
C PRO A 76 -14.40 3.90 30.04
N GLU A 77 -13.22 3.46 30.49
CA GLU A 77 -11.89 3.82 29.95
C GLU A 77 -11.71 3.42 28.48
N VAL A 78 -12.53 2.50 27.98
CA VAL A 78 -12.51 2.08 26.57
C VAL A 78 -13.08 3.16 25.65
N TYR A 79 -13.91 4.07 26.16
CA TYR A 79 -14.55 5.09 25.34
C TYR A 79 -13.58 6.16 24.82
N GLY A 80 -13.92 6.69 23.65
CA GLY A 80 -13.18 7.77 23.01
C GLY A 80 -11.72 7.44 22.72
N VAL A 81 -10.89 8.49 22.70
CA VAL A 81 -9.44 8.38 22.44
C VAL A 81 -8.70 7.81 23.65
N GLY A 82 -9.19 8.06 24.87
CA GLY A 82 -8.60 7.54 26.11
C GLY A 82 -7.38 8.32 26.59
N TYR A 83 -7.27 9.62 26.27
CA TYR A 83 -6.18 10.50 26.73
C TYR A 83 -6.04 10.50 28.25
N GLU A 84 -7.15 10.50 29.00
CA GLU A 84 -7.14 10.47 30.46
C GLU A 84 -6.52 9.18 30.99
N THR A 85 -6.93 8.03 30.45
CA THR A 85 -6.38 6.72 30.84
C THR A 85 -4.91 6.59 30.46
N VAL A 86 -4.52 7.03 29.26
CA VAL A 86 -3.10 7.05 28.85
C VAL A 86 -2.30 7.94 29.79
N SER A 87 -2.82 9.14 30.12
CA SER A 87 -2.15 10.05 31.04
C SER A 87 -2.03 9.45 32.45
N ALA A 88 -3.06 8.76 32.94
CA ALA A 88 -3.01 8.05 34.22
C ALA A 88 -1.91 6.98 34.24
N VAL A 89 -1.74 6.20 33.17
CA VAL A 89 -0.65 5.22 33.06
C VAL A 89 0.72 5.90 32.99
N LEU A 90 0.87 6.96 32.20
CA LEU A 90 2.13 7.73 32.09
C LEU A 90 2.54 8.37 33.43
N GLN A 91 1.56 8.83 34.21
CA GLN A 91 1.76 9.41 35.55
C GLN A 91 1.83 8.37 36.66
N GLN A 92 1.79 7.08 36.31
CA GLN A 92 1.86 5.98 37.25
C GLN A 92 0.70 5.91 38.27
N ASN A 93 -0.49 6.34 37.85
CA ASN A 93 -1.72 6.40 38.63
C ASN A 93 -2.79 5.44 38.08
N ALA A 94 -2.39 4.26 37.63
CA ALA A 94 -3.32 3.26 37.08
C ALA A 94 -3.06 1.87 37.66
N GLU A 95 -4.13 1.10 37.86
CA GLU A 95 -4.05 -0.25 38.41
C GLU A 95 -3.60 -1.24 37.33
N PHE A 96 -2.65 -2.13 37.67
CA PHE A 96 -2.11 -3.13 36.75
C PHE A 96 -3.19 -4.00 36.08
N THR A 97 -4.18 -4.46 36.85
CA THR A 97 -5.29 -5.29 36.34
C THR A 97 -6.05 -4.56 35.24
N THR A 98 -6.35 -3.29 35.45
CA THR A 98 -7.07 -2.44 34.50
C THR A 98 -6.24 -2.21 33.24
N ILE A 99 -4.96 -1.88 33.40
CA ILE A 99 -4.03 -1.71 32.27
C ILE A 99 -4.01 -2.98 31.40
N LEU A 100 -3.83 -4.15 32.01
CA LEU A 100 -3.74 -5.42 31.31
C LEU A 100 -5.03 -5.76 30.53
N LEU A 101 -6.18 -5.57 31.17
CA LEU A 101 -7.49 -5.80 30.55
C LEU A 101 -7.71 -4.87 29.34
N LEU A 102 -7.33 -3.60 29.49
CA LEU A 102 -7.55 -2.57 28.49
C LEU A 102 -6.78 -2.80 27.18
N ILE A 103 -5.66 -3.53 27.20
CA ILE A 103 -4.95 -3.96 25.98
C ILE A 103 -5.90 -4.74 25.07
N PHE A 104 -6.50 -5.81 25.60
CA PHE A 104 -7.37 -6.71 24.83
C PHE A 104 -8.71 -6.04 24.52
N LEU A 105 -9.26 -5.31 25.49
CA LEU A 105 -10.57 -4.70 25.35
C LEU A 105 -10.57 -3.58 24.32
N LYS A 106 -9.51 -2.77 24.26
CA LYS A 106 -9.38 -1.70 23.25
C LYS A 106 -9.16 -2.27 21.85
N ILE A 107 -8.37 -3.34 21.70
CA ILE A 107 -8.20 -4.07 20.43
C ILE A 107 -9.57 -4.55 19.93
N PHE A 108 -10.33 -5.23 20.79
CA PHE A 108 -11.64 -5.75 20.44
C PHE A 108 -12.64 -4.64 20.12
N ALA A 109 -12.75 -3.62 20.98
CA ALA A 109 -13.67 -2.50 20.81
C ALA A 109 -13.41 -1.71 19.52
N THR A 110 -12.14 -1.47 19.19
CA THR A 110 -11.75 -0.76 17.96
C THR A 110 -12.03 -1.61 16.73
N SER A 111 -11.70 -2.90 16.78
CA SER A 111 -12.00 -3.86 15.71
C SER A 111 -13.50 -3.92 15.43
N LEU A 112 -14.31 -4.02 16.49
CA LEU A 112 -15.76 -4.08 16.43
C LEU A 112 -16.37 -2.80 15.85
N THR A 113 -15.90 -1.63 16.33
CA THR A 113 -16.40 -0.32 15.89
C THR A 113 -16.17 -0.11 14.40
N LEU A 114 -14.94 -0.37 13.92
CA LEU A 114 -14.59 -0.20 12.51
C LEU A 114 -15.30 -1.22 11.61
N SER A 115 -15.44 -2.47 12.07
CA SER A 115 -16.08 -3.54 11.30
C SER A 115 -17.60 -3.38 11.19
N ALA A 116 -18.24 -2.79 12.21
CA ALA A 116 -19.66 -2.51 12.23
C ALA A 116 -20.08 -1.32 11.33
N GLY A 117 -19.12 -0.64 10.69
CA GLY A 117 -19.35 0.53 9.85
C GLY A 117 -19.18 1.87 10.56
N GLY A 118 -18.56 1.88 11.75
CA GLY A 118 -18.18 3.11 12.44
C GLY A 118 -17.09 3.87 11.69
N SER A 119 -17.17 5.19 11.71
CA SER A 119 -16.11 6.06 11.19
C SER A 119 -15.07 6.30 12.28
N GLY A 120 -13.80 6.04 11.98
CA GLY A 120 -12.70 6.23 12.93
C GLY A 120 -11.34 5.89 12.33
N GLY A 121 -10.29 6.33 13.01
CA GLY A 121 -8.91 5.99 12.69
C GLY A 121 -8.35 4.93 13.65
N VAL A 122 -7.26 4.29 13.23
CA VAL A 122 -6.53 3.28 14.03
C VAL A 122 -5.37 3.89 14.82
N PHE A 123 -5.00 5.13 14.51
CA PHE A 123 -3.89 5.86 15.15
C PHE A 123 -4.03 5.95 16.67
N ALA A 124 -5.09 6.61 17.15
CA ALA A 124 -5.35 6.81 18.57
C ALA A 124 -5.48 5.48 19.36
N PRO A 125 -6.26 4.50 18.86
CA PRO A 125 -6.30 3.17 19.47
C PRO A 125 -4.92 2.49 19.57
N SER A 126 -4.09 2.56 18.53
CA SER A 126 -2.74 1.97 18.56
C SER A 126 -1.86 2.61 19.64
N LEU A 127 -1.92 3.94 19.79
CA LEU A 127 -1.21 4.63 20.87
C LEU A 127 -1.73 4.19 22.25
N PHE A 128 -3.04 4.13 22.43
CA PHE A 128 -3.66 3.68 23.68
C PHE A 128 -3.23 2.26 24.05
N ILE A 129 -3.33 1.32 23.10
CA ILE A 129 -2.93 -0.08 23.29
C ILE A 129 -1.44 -0.16 23.65
N GLY A 130 -0.60 0.63 22.96
CA GLY A 130 0.82 0.74 23.26
C GLY A 130 1.13 1.29 24.65
N ALA A 131 0.42 2.32 25.10
CA ALA A 131 0.55 2.84 26.45
C ALA A 131 0.23 1.77 27.50
N MET A 132 -0.86 1.03 27.29
CA MET A 132 -1.25 -0.03 28.23
C MET A 132 -0.24 -1.17 28.22
N LEU A 133 0.22 -1.61 27.04
CA LEU A 133 1.24 -2.66 26.92
C LEU A 133 2.54 -2.26 27.61
N GLY A 134 3.05 -1.07 27.31
CA GLY A 134 4.28 -0.56 27.89
C GLY A 134 4.16 -0.33 29.39
N GLY A 135 3.01 0.16 29.86
CA GLY A 135 2.73 0.33 31.28
C GLY A 135 2.69 -1.01 32.03
N ALA A 136 1.98 -2.01 31.51
CA ALA A 136 1.93 -3.34 32.11
C ALA A 136 3.31 -4.01 32.10
N TYR A 137 4.04 -3.91 30.99
CA TYR A 137 5.40 -4.44 30.88
C TYR A 137 6.35 -3.78 31.87
N GLY A 138 6.36 -2.44 31.90
CA GLY A 138 7.19 -1.66 32.81
C GLY A 138 6.85 -1.91 34.27
N TRP A 139 5.58 -2.16 34.61
CA TRP A 139 5.17 -2.50 35.98
C TRP A 139 5.80 -3.82 36.44
N ILE A 140 5.77 -4.85 35.59
CA ILE A 140 6.41 -6.15 35.87
C ILE A 140 7.94 -6.00 35.97
N VAL A 141 8.55 -5.25 35.04
CA VAL A 141 10.01 -5.04 35.04
C VAL A 141 10.44 -4.27 36.30
N ASN A 142 9.67 -3.26 36.71
CA ASN A 142 9.98 -2.47 37.89
C ASN A 142 9.80 -3.26 39.20
N ASP A 143 8.81 -4.16 39.27
CA ASP A 143 8.62 -5.05 40.41
C ASP A 143 9.82 -6.00 40.61
N TRP A 144 10.37 -6.55 39.52
CA TRP A 144 11.48 -7.50 39.59
C TRP A 144 12.86 -6.84 39.61
N PHE A 145 13.03 -5.68 38.97
CA PHE A 145 14.31 -4.99 38.79
C PHE A 145 14.24 -3.48 39.11
N PRO A 146 13.78 -3.09 40.31
CA PRO A 146 13.51 -1.69 40.65
C PRO A 146 14.74 -0.77 40.56
N ALA A 147 15.94 -1.32 40.79
CA ALA A 147 17.19 -0.55 40.74
C ALA A 147 17.75 -0.35 39.31
N MET A 148 17.24 -1.08 38.32
CA MET A 148 17.74 -1.07 36.93
C MET A 148 16.75 -0.53 35.91
N SER A 149 15.49 -0.34 36.29
CA SER A 149 14.41 0.08 35.41
C SER A 149 13.89 1.47 35.75
N ALA A 150 13.56 2.26 34.73
CA ALA A 150 12.70 3.42 34.91
C ALA A 150 11.30 3.02 35.43
N GLY A 151 10.54 4.00 35.91
CA GLY A 151 9.14 3.78 36.24
C GLY A 151 8.31 3.38 35.02
N TYR A 152 7.20 2.69 35.24
CA TYR A 152 6.41 2.10 34.15
C TYR A 152 5.80 3.12 33.18
N GLY A 153 5.75 4.40 33.56
CA GLY A 153 5.38 5.51 32.68
C GLY A 153 6.34 5.68 31.47
N ALA A 154 7.65 5.48 31.66
CA ALA A 154 8.62 5.51 30.56
C ALA A 154 8.36 4.39 29.53
N TYR A 155 8.13 3.18 30.03
CA TYR A 155 7.83 2.03 29.18
C TYR A 155 6.49 2.21 28.45
N ALA A 156 5.48 2.79 29.12
CA ALA A 156 4.21 3.13 28.49
C ALA A 156 4.40 4.09 27.30
N LEU A 157 5.18 5.17 27.48
CA LEU A 157 5.47 6.12 26.42
C LEU A 157 6.15 5.47 25.21
N VAL A 158 7.18 4.66 25.46
CA VAL A 158 7.88 3.93 24.39
C VAL A 158 6.95 2.92 23.72
N GLY A 159 6.09 2.24 24.50
CA GLY A 159 5.09 1.30 24.01
C GLY A 159 4.07 1.94 23.07
N MET A 160 3.65 3.18 23.33
CA MET A 160 2.76 3.95 22.45
C MET A 160 3.32 4.05 21.03
N ALA A 161 4.58 4.52 20.90
CA ALA A 161 5.24 4.65 19.60
C ALA A 161 5.42 3.27 18.95
N ALA A 162 5.84 2.28 19.73
CA ALA A 162 6.19 0.96 19.22
C ALA A 162 4.99 0.21 18.61
N VAL A 163 3.84 0.19 19.29
CA VAL A 163 2.62 -0.45 18.75
C VAL A 163 2.10 0.33 17.54
N PHE A 164 2.18 1.66 17.55
CA PHE A 164 1.81 2.45 16.39
C PHE A 164 2.75 2.19 15.19
N ALA A 165 4.06 2.11 15.40
CA ALA A 165 5.04 1.76 14.36
C ALA A 165 4.73 0.37 13.77
N ALA A 166 4.55 -0.64 14.62
CA ALA A 166 4.23 -2.00 14.20
C ALA A 166 2.92 -2.12 13.41
N THR A 167 1.89 -1.35 13.79
CA THR A 167 0.58 -1.40 13.11
C THR A 167 0.56 -0.64 11.79
N SER A 168 1.24 0.52 11.74
CA SER A 168 1.18 1.46 10.61
C SER A 168 2.29 1.28 9.56
N ARG A 169 3.42 0.67 9.91
CA ARG A 169 4.70 0.74 9.16
C ARG A 169 5.26 2.15 9.00
N ALA A 170 4.83 3.09 9.83
CA ALA A 170 5.28 4.48 9.79
C ALA A 170 6.27 4.76 10.93
N THR A 171 7.36 4.00 10.99
CA THR A 171 8.30 3.99 12.13
C THR A 171 8.87 5.37 12.45
N PHE A 172 9.37 6.11 11.45
CA PHE A 172 9.84 7.49 11.65
C PHE A 172 8.72 8.44 12.08
N THR A 173 7.53 8.30 11.51
CA THR A 173 6.36 9.09 11.88
C THR A 173 5.96 8.85 13.33
N ALA A 174 5.97 7.59 13.77
CA ALA A 174 5.68 7.24 15.16
C ALA A 174 6.67 7.89 16.13
N ILE A 175 7.97 7.86 15.79
CA ILE A 175 9.03 8.48 16.58
C ILE A 175 8.81 9.99 16.69
N VAL A 176 8.62 10.67 15.56
CA VAL A 176 8.46 12.14 15.53
C VAL A 176 7.19 12.57 16.26
N ILE A 177 6.07 11.90 16.04
CA ILE A 177 4.81 12.23 16.70
C ILE A 177 4.93 12.07 18.21
N LEU A 178 5.48 10.95 18.70
CA LEU A 178 5.61 10.79 20.14
C LEU A 178 6.58 11.81 20.73
N PHE A 179 7.67 12.10 20.03
CA PHE A 179 8.58 13.17 20.42
C PHE A 179 7.86 14.54 20.51
N GLU A 180 7.03 14.92 19.54
CA GLU A 180 6.27 16.16 19.60
C GLU A 180 5.22 16.17 20.71
N MET A 181 4.61 15.02 20.99
CA MET A 181 3.59 14.90 22.03
C MET A 181 4.15 14.98 23.45
N THR A 182 5.44 14.68 23.64
CA THR A 182 6.09 14.60 24.96
C THR A 182 7.15 15.67 25.17
N LEU A 183 7.79 16.15 24.10
CA LEU A 183 8.88 17.12 24.07
C LEU A 183 10.09 16.75 24.95
N ASP A 184 10.29 15.45 25.22
CA ASP A 184 11.40 14.93 26.01
C ASP A 184 12.44 14.23 25.12
N TYR A 185 13.66 14.77 25.09
CA TYR A 185 14.78 14.23 24.31
C TYR A 185 15.43 13.00 24.95
N SER A 186 15.22 12.77 26.25
CA SER A 186 15.94 11.75 27.02
C SER A 186 15.51 10.33 26.64
N ILE A 187 14.26 10.16 26.17
CA ILE A 187 13.65 8.87 25.83
C ILE A 187 13.74 8.57 24.33
N ILE A 188 14.27 9.50 23.51
CA ILE A 188 14.23 9.35 22.05
C ILE A 188 15.03 8.13 21.55
N LEU A 189 16.18 7.83 22.17
CA LEU A 189 17.03 6.71 21.76
C LEU A 189 16.38 5.35 22.06
N PRO A 190 15.90 5.06 23.29
CA PRO A 190 15.09 3.88 23.56
C PRO A 190 13.88 3.77 22.64
N LEU A 191 13.17 4.88 22.44
CA LEU A 191 11.97 4.91 21.60
C LEU A 191 12.29 4.49 20.16
N MET A 192 13.33 5.07 19.54
CA MET A 192 13.78 4.69 18.21
C MET A 192 14.11 3.20 18.12
N PHE A 193 14.86 2.69 19.10
CA PHE A 193 15.26 1.28 19.13
C PHE A 193 14.04 0.35 19.21
N VAL A 194 13.11 0.60 20.14
CA VAL A 194 11.91 -0.24 20.31
C VAL A 194 11.00 -0.17 19.08
N CYS A 195 10.79 1.02 18.50
CA CYS A 195 9.98 1.18 17.30
C CYS A 195 10.51 0.35 16.12
N VAL A 196 11.82 0.36 15.90
CA VAL A 196 12.45 -0.44 14.84
C VAL A 196 12.26 -1.93 15.10
N ILE A 197 12.49 -2.41 16.33
CA ILE A 197 12.30 -3.82 16.66
C ILE A 197 10.83 -4.24 16.48
N ALA A 198 9.89 -3.44 16.98
CA ALA A 198 8.46 -3.72 16.87
C ALA A 198 8.00 -3.78 15.41
N ASP A 199 8.46 -2.86 14.56
CA ASP A 199 8.19 -2.88 13.13
C ASP A 199 8.78 -4.13 12.47
N GLN A 200 10.05 -4.46 12.74
CA GLN A 200 10.69 -5.65 12.15
C GLN A 200 10.01 -6.97 12.56
N VAL A 201 9.57 -7.08 13.80
CA VAL A 201 8.77 -8.23 14.26
C VAL A 201 7.45 -8.30 13.50
N ALA A 202 6.77 -7.17 13.37
CA ALA A 202 5.56 -7.13 12.58
C ALA A 202 5.83 -7.49 11.11
N VAL A 203 6.98 -7.10 10.52
CA VAL A 203 7.35 -7.46 9.13
C VAL A 203 7.54 -8.96 9.03
N ALA A 204 8.23 -9.56 9.99
CA ALA A 204 8.45 -11.00 10.01
C ALA A 204 7.13 -11.80 10.08
N ILE A 205 6.13 -11.31 10.83
CA ILE A 205 4.84 -12.01 11.01
C ILE A 205 3.86 -11.74 9.87
N LEU A 206 3.71 -10.47 9.46
CA LEU A 206 2.66 -10.03 8.53
C LEU A 206 3.15 -9.79 7.10
N LYS A 207 4.47 -9.85 6.88
CA LYS A 207 5.12 -9.44 5.63
C LYS A 207 4.69 -8.01 5.27
N ASP A 208 4.17 -7.82 4.07
CA ASP A 208 3.79 -6.53 3.51
C ASP A 208 2.39 -6.06 3.96
N THR A 209 1.76 -6.79 4.87
CA THR A 209 0.42 -6.48 5.35
C THR A 209 0.49 -5.48 6.50
N THR A 210 -0.04 -4.30 6.26
CA THR A 210 -0.22 -3.21 7.24
C THR A 210 -1.70 -2.96 7.49
N ILE A 211 -2.02 -2.31 8.61
CA ILE A 211 -3.40 -1.94 8.95
C ILE A 211 -4.13 -1.18 7.84
N TYR A 212 -3.39 -0.40 7.03
CA TYR A 212 -3.90 0.41 5.92
C TYR A 212 -3.95 -0.34 4.58
N SER A 213 -2.98 -1.20 4.32
CA SER A 213 -2.82 -1.88 3.02
C SER A 213 -3.93 -2.89 2.72
N VAL A 214 -4.59 -3.46 3.73
CA VAL A 214 -5.54 -4.57 3.50
C VAL A 214 -6.82 -4.14 2.83
N LYS A 215 -7.34 -2.96 3.15
CA LYS A 215 -8.52 -2.44 2.42
C LYS A 215 -8.20 -2.17 0.96
N LEU A 216 -6.94 -1.87 0.63
CA LEU A 216 -6.47 -1.72 -0.74
C LEU A 216 -6.26 -3.09 -1.41
N LYS A 217 -5.61 -4.04 -0.73
CA LYS A 217 -5.44 -5.44 -1.21
C LYS A 217 -6.79 -6.10 -1.53
N ARG A 218 -7.80 -5.96 -0.66
CA ARG A 218 -9.16 -6.50 -0.88
C ARG A 218 -9.95 -5.81 -1.99
N LYS A 219 -9.61 -4.56 -2.33
CA LYS A 219 -10.25 -3.82 -3.44
C LYS A 219 -9.57 -4.07 -4.79
N GLY A 220 -8.60 -4.99 -4.86
CA GLY A 220 -7.78 -5.21 -6.06
C GLY A 220 -6.84 -4.03 -6.38
N LEU A 221 -6.69 -3.07 -5.46
CA LEU A 221 -5.93 -1.82 -5.66
C LEU A 221 -4.49 -1.90 -5.13
N ALA A 222 -4.04 -3.08 -4.69
CA ALA A 222 -2.66 -3.24 -4.24
C ALA A 222 -1.74 -3.50 -5.43
N PHE A 223 -1.00 -2.46 -5.82
CA PHE A 223 0.01 -2.54 -6.86
C PHE A 223 1.34 -3.14 -6.34
N ALA A 224 1.81 -4.14 -7.09
CA ALA A 224 3.14 -4.22 -7.72
C ALA A 224 4.46 -4.14 -6.92
N ASN A 225 4.47 -4.19 -5.59
CA ASN A 225 5.74 -4.18 -4.83
C ASN A 225 6.14 -5.52 -4.17
N ASP A 226 5.31 -6.57 -4.23
CA ASP A 226 5.38 -7.75 -3.35
C ASP A 226 6.55 -8.75 -3.62
N LEU A 227 7.55 -8.44 -4.45
CA LEU A 227 8.79 -9.27 -4.57
C LEU A 227 9.99 -8.57 -5.20
N GLY A 228 9.93 -7.26 -5.48
CA GLY A 228 10.86 -6.61 -6.40
C GLY A 228 10.76 -7.10 -7.86
N ILE A 229 9.86 -8.05 -8.13
CA ILE A 229 9.54 -8.53 -9.47
C ILE A 229 8.27 -7.83 -9.92
N ASN A 230 8.46 -6.72 -10.61
CA ASN A 230 7.38 -6.09 -11.36
C ASN A 230 6.89 -7.11 -12.40
N VAL A 231 5.60 -7.49 -12.39
CA VAL A 231 5.01 -8.48 -13.34
C VAL A 231 5.29 -8.08 -14.79
N LEU A 232 5.32 -6.77 -15.07
CA LEU A 232 5.68 -6.23 -16.37
C LEU A 232 7.15 -6.51 -16.73
N SER A 233 8.04 -6.64 -15.74
CA SER A 233 9.45 -6.97 -15.92
C SER A 233 9.73 -8.45 -16.19
N VAL A 234 8.76 -9.35 -16.03
CA VAL A 234 8.93 -10.79 -16.30
C VAL A 234 7.99 -11.34 -17.35
N THR A 235 6.92 -10.62 -17.69
CA THR A 235 5.97 -11.04 -18.72
C THR A 235 6.54 -10.71 -20.11
N PRO A 236 6.77 -11.70 -20.99
CA PRO A 236 7.21 -11.46 -22.36
C PRO A 236 6.09 -10.88 -23.22
N ILE A 237 6.42 -10.01 -24.17
CA ILE A 237 5.46 -9.33 -25.06
C ILE A 237 4.63 -10.32 -25.87
N LYS A 238 5.19 -11.46 -26.28
CA LYS A 238 4.45 -12.50 -27.03
C LYS A 238 3.19 -13.02 -26.31
N ASN A 239 3.11 -12.87 -24.99
CA ASN A 239 1.96 -13.32 -24.19
C ASN A 239 0.81 -12.29 -24.17
N VAL A 240 1.03 -11.11 -24.77
CA VAL A 240 0.21 -9.91 -24.59
C VAL A 240 -0.13 -9.26 -25.93
N MET A 241 0.77 -9.39 -26.90
CA MET A 241 0.58 -8.87 -28.24
C MET A 241 -0.65 -9.49 -28.90
N ASN A 242 -1.30 -8.69 -29.75
CA ASN A 242 -2.27 -9.22 -30.70
C ASN A 242 -1.51 -9.68 -31.96
N ASP A 243 -1.71 -10.95 -32.32
CA ASP A 243 -1.14 -11.60 -33.51
C ASP A 243 -2.03 -11.47 -34.74
N ASP A 244 -3.33 -11.23 -34.56
CA ASP A 244 -4.27 -10.91 -35.64
C ASP A 244 -4.20 -9.41 -35.97
N VAL A 245 -3.24 -9.07 -36.84
CA VAL A 245 -2.94 -7.68 -37.21
C VAL A 245 -3.28 -7.44 -38.67
N GLU A 246 -4.15 -6.46 -38.91
CA GLU A 246 -4.40 -5.96 -40.26
C GLU A 246 -3.18 -5.15 -40.74
N VAL A 247 -2.69 -5.48 -41.94
CA VAL A 247 -1.47 -4.91 -42.51
C VAL A 247 -1.72 -4.25 -43.84
N LEU A 248 -0.93 -3.22 -44.16
CA LEU A 248 -0.91 -2.61 -45.48
C LEU A 248 0.32 -3.08 -46.26
N HIS A 249 0.13 -3.52 -47.50
CA HIS A 249 1.25 -3.84 -48.36
C HIS A 249 1.78 -2.57 -49.02
N VAL A 250 3.11 -2.40 -49.05
CA VAL A 250 3.75 -1.22 -49.66
C VAL A 250 3.43 -1.00 -51.13
N ASP A 251 3.04 -2.07 -51.84
CA ASP A 251 2.66 -2.06 -53.26
C ASP A 251 1.19 -1.68 -53.50
N MET A 252 0.37 -1.57 -52.45
CA MET A 252 -1.02 -1.14 -52.57
C MET A 252 -1.12 0.32 -52.98
N THR A 253 -2.20 0.66 -53.70
CA THR A 253 -2.54 2.06 -53.97
C THR A 253 -3.12 2.72 -52.72
N LEU A 254 -3.04 4.05 -52.64
CA LEU A 254 -3.66 4.79 -51.53
C LEU A 254 -5.18 4.56 -51.47
N ALA A 255 -5.85 4.36 -52.61
CA ALA A 255 -7.27 4.01 -52.66
C ALA A 255 -7.57 2.71 -51.91
N GLN A 256 -6.82 1.64 -52.21
CA GLN A 256 -7.00 0.33 -51.58
C GLN A 256 -6.67 0.39 -50.09
N ALA A 257 -5.60 1.08 -49.72
CA ALA A 257 -5.25 1.28 -48.31
C ALA A 257 -6.36 2.05 -47.58
N HIS A 258 -6.94 3.07 -48.20
CA HIS A 258 -7.99 3.87 -47.58
C HIS A 258 -9.23 3.03 -47.26
N GLU A 259 -9.66 2.18 -48.19
CA GLU A 259 -10.79 1.26 -48.00
C GLU A 259 -10.55 0.31 -46.80
N VAL A 260 -9.34 -0.25 -46.68
CA VAL A 260 -8.96 -1.09 -45.52
C VAL A 260 -9.03 -0.28 -44.21
N THR A 261 -8.45 0.93 -44.21
CA THR A 261 -8.40 1.76 -43.00
C THR A 261 -9.78 2.23 -42.52
N GLU A 262 -10.71 2.53 -43.44
CA GLU A 262 -12.09 2.92 -43.09
C GLU A 262 -12.90 1.76 -42.54
N ARG A 263 -12.65 0.55 -43.03
CA ARG A 263 -13.36 -0.65 -42.59
C ARG A 263 -12.99 -1.07 -41.17
N GLN A 264 -11.70 -1.03 -40.82
CA GLN A 264 -11.21 -1.53 -39.53
C GLN A 264 -11.10 -0.44 -38.45
N GLY A 265 -10.90 0.82 -38.83
CA GLY A 265 -10.94 1.95 -37.89
C GLY A 265 -9.78 2.04 -36.89
N HIS A 266 -8.68 1.31 -37.08
CA HIS A 266 -7.49 1.43 -36.23
C HIS A 266 -6.73 2.75 -36.47
N HIS A 267 -5.99 3.21 -35.46
CA HIS A 267 -5.23 4.46 -35.54
C HIS A 267 -3.86 4.32 -36.22
N VAL A 268 -3.29 3.11 -36.23
CA VAL A 268 -1.98 2.80 -36.83
C VAL A 268 -2.06 1.44 -37.52
N TYR A 269 -1.54 1.36 -38.75
CA TYR A 269 -1.43 0.12 -39.51
C TYR A 269 0.04 -0.18 -39.83
N PRO A 270 0.56 -1.38 -39.51
CA PRO A 270 1.87 -1.80 -39.97
C PRO A 270 1.90 -1.94 -41.49
N ALA A 271 2.93 -1.38 -42.11
CA ALA A 271 3.21 -1.53 -43.52
C ALA A 271 4.28 -2.61 -43.74
N ILE A 272 3.97 -3.60 -44.57
CA ILE A 272 4.87 -4.73 -44.85
C ILE A 272 5.32 -4.75 -46.31
N GLY A 273 6.59 -5.10 -46.50
CA GLY A 273 7.19 -5.35 -47.80
C GLY A 273 7.07 -6.80 -48.26
N GLY A 274 7.85 -7.17 -49.28
CA GLY A 274 7.94 -8.55 -49.74
C GLY A 274 8.37 -9.50 -48.62
N LYS A 275 7.74 -10.69 -48.57
CA LYS A 275 8.00 -11.75 -47.57
C LYS A 275 7.62 -11.41 -46.11
N GLY A 276 6.75 -10.42 -45.90
CA GLY A 276 6.19 -10.09 -44.57
C GLY A 276 7.11 -9.28 -43.65
N VAL A 277 8.17 -8.69 -44.22
CA VAL A 277 9.13 -7.85 -43.48
C VAL A 277 8.51 -6.49 -43.20
N LEU A 278 8.63 -6.01 -41.96
CA LEU A 278 8.13 -4.68 -41.57
C LEU A 278 8.89 -3.57 -42.31
N ALA A 279 8.18 -2.80 -43.14
CA ALA A 279 8.69 -1.59 -43.78
C ALA A 279 8.51 -0.36 -42.86
N GLY A 280 7.42 -0.31 -42.11
CA GLY A 280 7.13 0.78 -41.17
C GLY A 280 5.67 0.80 -40.74
N VAL A 281 5.12 1.99 -40.48
CA VAL A 281 3.72 2.21 -40.10
C VAL A 281 3.08 3.30 -40.96
N VAL A 282 1.76 3.24 -41.10
CA VAL A 282 0.95 4.23 -41.80
C VAL A 282 -0.20 4.65 -40.88
N ARG A 283 -0.39 5.96 -40.73
CA ARG A 283 -1.48 6.55 -39.95
C ARG A 283 -2.61 6.98 -40.90
N PRO A 284 -3.88 6.61 -40.67
CA PRO A 284 -4.99 6.98 -41.56
C PRO A 284 -5.14 8.49 -41.76
N ALA A 285 -4.80 9.30 -40.75
CA ALA A 285 -4.82 10.76 -40.85
C ALA A 285 -3.81 11.32 -41.88
N GLU A 286 -2.70 10.63 -42.14
CA GLU A 286 -1.73 11.00 -43.17
C GLU A 286 -2.15 10.47 -44.54
N LEU A 287 -2.67 9.25 -44.58
CA LEU A 287 -3.26 8.66 -45.77
C LEU A 287 -4.37 9.55 -46.36
N ALA A 288 -5.33 9.94 -45.53
CA ALA A 288 -6.43 10.83 -45.94
C ALA A 288 -5.93 12.23 -46.38
N ARG A 289 -4.85 12.73 -45.78
CA ARG A 289 -4.23 14.01 -46.18
C ARG A 289 -3.54 13.89 -47.54
N SER A 290 -2.81 12.81 -47.79
CA SER A 290 -2.12 12.58 -49.06
C SER A 290 -3.11 12.37 -50.21
N ILE A 291 -4.18 11.59 -50.00
CA ILE A 291 -5.22 11.40 -51.03
C ILE A 291 -5.85 12.73 -51.44
N LYS A 292 -6.12 13.62 -50.48
CA LYS A 292 -6.68 14.95 -50.77
C LYS A 292 -5.72 15.87 -51.51
N ARG A 293 -4.42 15.74 -51.29
CA ARG A 293 -3.38 16.61 -51.87
C ARG A 293 -2.90 16.13 -53.23
N ASP A 294 -2.63 14.84 -53.34
CA ASP A 294 -1.85 14.23 -54.43
C ASP A 294 -2.69 13.22 -55.26
N GLY A 295 -3.92 12.93 -54.85
CA GLY A 295 -4.79 11.92 -55.47
C GLY A 295 -4.61 10.52 -54.88
N SER A 296 -5.45 9.58 -55.31
CA SER A 296 -5.51 8.23 -54.74
C SER A 296 -4.64 7.18 -55.45
N GLU A 297 -3.94 7.57 -56.53
CA GLU A 297 -3.11 6.68 -57.34
C GLU A 297 -1.69 6.44 -56.78
N GLY A 298 -1.27 7.22 -55.78
CA GLY A 298 0.01 7.02 -55.10
C GLY A 298 0.15 5.64 -54.44
N ARG A 299 1.35 5.27 -53.99
CA ARG A 299 1.58 3.99 -53.32
C ARG A 299 1.71 4.16 -51.82
N VAL A 300 1.33 3.11 -51.09
CA VAL A 300 1.53 3.05 -49.63
C VAL A 300 3.00 3.28 -49.26
N ALA A 301 3.94 2.77 -50.07
CA ALA A 301 5.38 3.00 -49.93
C ALA A 301 5.76 4.46 -49.70
N ASP A 302 5.06 5.41 -50.32
CA ASP A 302 5.35 6.85 -50.25
C ASP A 302 4.91 7.48 -48.91
N LEU A 303 4.09 6.78 -48.13
CA LEU A 303 3.55 7.22 -46.85
C LEU A 303 4.06 6.39 -45.66
N VAL A 304 4.91 5.38 -45.90
CA VAL A 304 5.46 4.58 -44.81
C VAL A 304 6.39 5.44 -43.97
N GLN A 305 6.06 5.55 -42.68
CA GLN A 305 6.94 6.13 -41.68
C GLN A 305 7.66 5.03 -40.92
N ALA A 306 8.87 5.33 -40.43
CA ALA A 306 9.56 4.41 -39.54
C ALA A 306 8.68 4.13 -38.32
N ALA A 307 8.54 2.85 -37.95
CA ALA A 307 7.82 2.48 -36.74
C ALA A 307 8.52 3.12 -35.53
N PRO A 308 7.86 4.01 -34.78
CA PRO A 308 8.53 4.78 -33.72
C PRO A 308 9.00 3.86 -32.59
N ILE A 309 8.27 2.76 -32.35
CA ILE A 309 8.57 1.80 -31.29
C ILE A 309 8.46 0.39 -31.83
N VAL A 310 9.57 -0.33 -31.80
CA VAL A 310 9.66 -1.74 -32.19
C VAL A 310 10.08 -2.55 -30.97
N ALA A 311 9.45 -3.71 -30.78
CA ALA A 311 9.81 -4.66 -29.74
C ALA A 311 9.92 -6.09 -30.28
N HIS A 312 10.52 -6.96 -29.46
CA HIS A 312 10.71 -8.36 -29.80
C HIS A 312 9.86 -9.27 -28.90
N PRO A 313 9.44 -10.46 -29.38
CA PRO A 313 8.54 -11.34 -28.65
C PRO A 313 9.07 -11.81 -27.28
N ASP A 314 10.40 -11.86 -27.13
CA ASP A 314 11.12 -12.26 -25.91
C ASP A 314 11.39 -11.08 -24.95
N GLU A 315 11.20 -9.84 -25.39
CA GLU A 315 11.32 -8.67 -24.53
C GLU A 315 10.17 -8.60 -23.54
N THR A 316 10.41 -7.94 -22.41
CA THR A 316 9.42 -7.82 -21.34
C THR A 316 8.52 -6.60 -21.55
N VAL A 317 7.28 -6.67 -21.06
CA VAL A 317 6.32 -5.56 -21.15
C VAL A 317 6.89 -4.25 -20.57
N MET A 318 7.63 -4.31 -19.46
CA MET A 318 8.30 -3.16 -18.87
C MET A 318 9.33 -2.53 -19.82
N THR A 319 10.05 -3.35 -20.57
CA THR A 319 11.05 -2.88 -21.53
C THR A 319 10.38 -2.13 -22.68
N ALA A 320 9.24 -2.64 -23.18
CA ALA A 320 8.44 -1.96 -24.19
C ALA A 320 7.81 -0.66 -23.67
N LEU A 321 7.21 -0.67 -22.48
CA LEU A 321 6.60 0.51 -21.86
C LEU A 321 7.61 1.65 -21.70
N ARG A 322 8.86 1.35 -21.33
CA ARG A 322 9.92 2.38 -21.22
C ARG A 322 10.28 3.04 -22.55
N ARG A 323 10.04 2.38 -23.70
CA ARG A 323 10.30 2.95 -25.03
C ARG A 323 9.16 3.87 -25.51
N ILE A 324 8.00 3.84 -24.87
CA ILE A 324 6.85 4.66 -25.26
C ILE A 324 7.10 6.15 -25.04
N GLY A 325 7.81 6.51 -23.96
CA GLY A 325 8.12 7.91 -23.65
C GLY A 325 6.86 8.78 -23.67
N ASP A 326 6.95 9.92 -24.36
CA ASP A 326 5.86 10.90 -24.55
C ASP A 326 5.22 10.79 -25.95
N GLU A 327 5.38 9.67 -26.66
CA GLU A 327 4.87 9.52 -28.03
C GLU A 327 3.33 9.63 -28.07
N PRO A 328 2.76 10.54 -28.88
CA PRO A 328 1.32 10.65 -29.03
C PRO A 328 0.76 9.44 -29.79
N ASP A 329 -0.17 8.74 -29.12
CA ASP A 329 -0.82 7.52 -29.60
C ASP A 329 0.15 6.36 -29.87
N PRO A 330 0.85 5.87 -28.82
CA PRO A 330 1.96 4.95 -28.97
C PRO A 330 1.47 3.55 -29.30
N HIS A 331 2.00 3.01 -30.39
CA HIS A 331 1.78 1.63 -30.81
C HIS A 331 3.13 0.94 -30.91
N VAL A 332 3.25 -0.23 -30.27
CA VAL A 332 4.48 -1.01 -30.29
C VAL A 332 4.32 -2.14 -31.29
N VAL A 333 5.10 -2.08 -32.36
CA VAL A 333 5.10 -3.13 -33.40
C VAL A 333 6.05 -4.23 -32.98
N VAL A 334 5.57 -5.48 -32.98
CA VAL A 334 6.37 -6.64 -32.57
C VAL A 334 6.91 -7.34 -33.81
N VAL A 335 8.24 -7.47 -33.88
CA VAL A 335 8.91 -8.15 -35.00
C VAL A 335 9.86 -9.22 -34.51
N ASP A 336 10.07 -10.22 -35.35
CA ASP A 336 11.15 -11.18 -35.15
C ASP A 336 12.51 -10.47 -35.15
N ARG A 337 13.42 -10.95 -34.29
CA ARG A 337 14.72 -10.31 -34.09
C ARG A 337 15.66 -10.50 -35.28
N TRP A 338 15.51 -11.58 -36.03
CA TRP A 338 16.46 -11.98 -37.08
C TRP A 338 15.99 -11.60 -38.47
N ASP A 339 14.73 -11.89 -38.80
CA ASP A 339 14.21 -11.66 -40.15
C ASP A 339 13.30 -10.43 -40.28
N ARG A 340 13.06 -9.72 -39.16
CA ARG A 340 12.20 -8.53 -39.08
C ARG A 340 10.78 -8.74 -39.62
N LYS A 341 10.30 -9.99 -39.64
CA LYS A 341 8.90 -10.26 -39.95
C LYS A 341 8.01 -9.69 -38.87
N LEU A 342 6.90 -9.11 -39.28
CA LEU A 342 5.85 -8.68 -38.37
C LEU A 342 5.25 -9.91 -37.66
N LEU A 343 5.20 -9.86 -36.34
CA LEU A 343 4.60 -10.90 -35.49
C LEU A 343 3.33 -10.42 -34.79
N GLY A 344 3.19 -9.12 -34.55
CA GLY A 344 2.04 -8.58 -33.85
C GLY A 344 2.12 -7.08 -33.58
N ILE A 345 1.11 -6.57 -32.89
CA ILE A 345 1.06 -5.20 -32.36
C ILE A 345 0.60 -5.24 -30.90
N VAL A 346 1.10 -4.32 -30.09
CA VAL A 346 0.65 -4.18 -28.70
C VAL A 346 0.44 -2.72 -28.35
N THR A 347 -0.70 -2.42 -27.73
CA THR A 347 -1.06 -1.07 -27.26
C THR A 347 -0.76 -0.91 -25.76
N PRO A 348 -0.63 0.33 -25.25
CA PRO A 348 -0.55 0.60 -23.82
C PRO A 348 -1.72 -0.02 -23.05
N THR A 349 -2.92 0.01 -23.64
CA THR A 349 -4.11 -0.58 -23.02
C THR A 349 -3.97 -2.09 -22.87
N ASP A 350 -3.41 -2.80 -23.86
CA ASP A 350 -3.17 -4.25 -23.77
C ASP A 350 -2.10 -4.59 -22.72
N MET A 351 -1.04 -3.79 -22.66
CA MET A 351 0.02 -3.93 -21.64
C MET A 351 -0.52 -3.69 -20.22
N LEU A 352 -1.42 -2.72 -20.05
CA LEU A 352 -2.05 -2.41 -18.76
C LEU A 352 -3.18 -3.38 -18.38
N ARG A 353 -3.85 -4.02 -19.34
CA ARG A 353 -4.90 -5.03 -19.07
C ARG A 353 -4.38 -6.24 -18.30
N LEU A 354 -3.09 -6.54 -18.38
CA LEU A 354 -2.47 -7.56 -17.52
C LEU A 354 -2.46 -7.14 -16.05
N SER A 355 -2.33 -5.85 -15.76
CA SER A 355 -2.43 -5.35 -14.39
C SER A 355 -3.86 -5.49 -13.83
N SER A 356 -4.88 -5.59 -14.70
CA SER A 356 -6.29 -5.69 -14.31
C SER A 356 -6.90 -7.09 -14.45
N ARG A 357 -6.21 -8.08 -15.02
CA ARG A 357 -6.75 -9.45 -15.19
C ARG A 357 -6.56 -10.34 -13.96
N GLU A 358 -5.83 -9.86 -12.96
CA GLU A 358 -5.71 -10.46 -11.63
C GLU A 358 -6.43 -9.63 -10.54
N SER A 359 -7.27 -8.66 -10.93
CA SER A 359 -8.09 -7.86 -10.00
C SER A 359 -9.35 -8.59 -9.52
#